data_AF-A0A653KBC5-F1
#
_entry.id   AF-A0A653KBC5-F1
#
_cell.length_a   1.000
_cell.length_b   1.000
_cell.length_c   1.000
_cell.angle_alpha   90.00
_cell.angle_beta   90.00
_cell.angle_gamma   90.00
#
_symmetry.space_group_name_H-M   'P 1'
#
loop_
_entity.id
_entity.type
_entity.pdbx_description
1 polymer ?
#
loop_
_entity_poly.entity_id
_entity_poly.type
_entity_poly.pdbx_seq_one_letter_code
_entity_poly.pdbx_strand_id
1 'polypeptide(L)'
;MNKNGKFIIAVALLSCSSLSFAASCTNTIENNTISNLTIPAGANCTLNNSSIEGDVNIGKGGSLILNSSSIQGSIQANQAKAIKLINSSVSGDIHIAQATTTLSLDKSIISGNIHCSASTKLQANLSNIEGQKIGKCG
;
A
#
# COMPACT_ATOMS: atom_id res chain seq x y z
N MET A 1 58.17 -27.60 15.53
CA MET A 1 57.43 -27.83 14.28
C MET A 1 56.48 -28.99 14.52
N ASN A 2 55.15 -28.75 14.53
CA ASN A 2 54.09 -29.68 14.12
C ASN A 2 52.71 -29.04 14.38
N LYS A 3 52.01 -28.80 13.28
CA LYS A 3 50.65 -28.23 13.12
C LYS A 3 49.62 -29.25 13.60
N ASN A 4 48.52 -28.80 14.21
CA ASN A 4 47.19 -29.45 14.09
C ASN A 4 46.10 -28.43 14.44
N GLY A 5 45.61 -27.76 13.39
CA GLY A 5 44.56 -26.75 13.45
C GLY A 5 43.20 -27.38 13.69
N LYS A 6 42.49 -26.87 14.69
CA LYS A 6 41.06 -27.12 14.89
C LYS A 6 40.29 -26.26 13.89
N PHE A 7 39.78 -26.88 12.83
CA PHE A 7 38.83 -26.26 11.90
C PHE A 7 37.49 -26.09 12.62
N ILE A 8 37.16 -24.84 12.97
CA ILE A 8 35.81 -24.46 13.41
C ILE A 8 35.03 -24.15 12.12
N ILE A 9 34.12 -25.06 11.74
CA ILE A 9 33.17 -24.80 10.66
C ILE A 9 32.07 -23.90 11.24
N ALA A 10 32.22 -22.59 11.06
CA ALA A 10 31.14 -21.64 11.29
C ALA A 10 30.13 -21.79 10.14
N VAL A 11 29.02 -22.49 10.40
CA VAL A 11 27.87 -22.50 9.49
C VAL A 11 27.25 -21.12 9.55
N ALA A 12 27.61 -20.27 8.59
CA ALA A 12 26.91 -19.01 8.38
C ALA A 12 25.49 -19.34 7.93
N LEU A 13 24.53 -19.21 8.84
CA LEU A 13 23.12 -19.07 8.48
C LEU A 13 23.04 -17.83 7.58
N LEU A 14 23.07 -18.02 6.25
CA LEU A 14 22.58 -17.01 5.33
C LEU A 14 21.07 -16.92 5.56
N SER A 15 20.68 -16.20 6.62
CA SER A 15 19.38 -15.58 6.68
C SER A 15 19.32 -14.67 5.47
N CYS A 16 18.72 -15.15 4.39
CA CYS A 16 18.23 -14.32 3.32
C CYS A 16 17.18 -13.42 3.98
N SER A 17 17.64 -12.32 4.55
CA SER A 17 16.75 -11.22 4.92
C SER A 17 16.06 -10.89 3.61
N SER A 18 14.78 -11.20 3.51
CA SER A 18 13.93 -10.59 2.50
C SER A 18 14.04 -9.10 2.78
N LEU A 19 14.98 -8.44 2.09
CA LEU A 19 14.99 -7.00 1.96
C LEU A 19 13.66 -6.71 1.28
N SER A 20 12.65 -6.43 2.09
CA SER A 20 11.44 -5.82 1.62
C SER A 20 11.88 -4.46 1.10
N PHE A 21 12.24 -4.41 -0.18
CA PHE A 21 12.47 -3.17 -0.86
C PHE A 21 11.11 -2.49 -0.90
N ALA A 22 10.86 -1.59 0.04
CA ALA A 22 9.77 -0.65 -0.10
C ALA A 22 10.00 0.08 -1.42
N ALA A 23 9.20 -0.25 -2.43
CA ALA A 23 9.30 0.38 -3.73
C ALA A 23 8.79 1.82 -3.56
N SER A 24 9.62 2.79 -3.90
CA SER A 24 9.19 4.20 -3.94
C SER A 24 8.59 4.49 -5.29
N CYS A 25 7.32 4.88 -5.32
CA CYS A 25 6.61 5.17 -6.56
C CYS A 25 6.35 6.67 -6.71
N THR A 26 6.93 7.25 -7.75
CA THR A 26 6.74 8.66 -8.11
C THR A 26 5.98 8.85 -9.42
N ASN A 27 5.67 7.75 -10.12
CA ASN A 27 5.06 7.80 -11.46
C ASN A 27 4.15 6.58 -11.69
N THR A 28 4.36 5.80 -12.75
CA THR A 28 3.50 4.65 -13.08
C THR A 28 4.28 3.34 -12.89
N ILE A 29 3.64 2.34 -12.32
CA ILE A 29 4.11 0.95 -12.30
C ILE A 29 3.08 0.09 -13.03
N GLU A 30 3.56 -0.76 -13.94
CA GLU A 30 2.70 -1.62 -14.75
C GLU A 30 3.17 -3.07 -14.70
N ASN A 31 2.20 -4.00 -14.67
CA ASN A 31 2.45 -5.45 -14.78
C ASN A 31 3.49 -5.98 -13.80
N ASN A 32 3.45 -5.51 -12.56
CA ASN A 32 4.47 -5.84 -11.56
C ASN A 32 3.86 -6.34 -10.25
N THR A 33 4.64 -7.11 -9.50
CA THR A 33 4.33 -7.53 -8.13
C THR A 33 5.31 -6.87 -7.17
N ILE A 34 4.77 -6.13 -6.21
CA ILE A 34 5.53 -5.30 -5.30
C ILE A 34 5.25 -5.78 -3.87
N SER A 35 6.30 -5.94 -3.05
CA SER A 35 6.08 -6.33 -1.66
C SER A 35 5.45 -5.20 -0.85
N ASN A 36 6.10 -4.05 -0.73
CA ASN A 36 5.56 -2.87 -0.04
C ASN A 36 5.76 -1.63 -0.92
N LEU A 37 4.82 -0.69 -0.87
CA LEU A 37 4.87 0.53 -1.68
C LEU A 37 4.91 1.76 -0.78
N THR A 38 5.78 2.70 -1.11
CA THR A 38 5.78 4.04 -0.52
C THR A 38 5.61 5.10 -1.61
N ILE A 39 4.64 5.99 -1.43
CA ILE A 39 4.45 7.16 -2.27
C ILE A 39 4.98 8.36 -1.50
N PRO A 40 6.10 8.97 -1.91
CA PRO A 40 6.66 10.11 -1.21
C PRO A 40 5.73 11.34 -1.28
N ALA A 41 6.00 12.32 -0.43
CA ALA A 41 5.18 13.52 -0.32
C ALA A 41 5.04 14.25 -1.68
N GLY A 42 3.82 14.64 -2.03
CA GLY A 42 3.49 15.33 -3.28
C GLY A 42 3.58 14.48 -4.54
N ALA A 43 3.98 13.21 -4.44
CA ALA A 43 4.12 12.34 -5.60
C ALA A 43 2.77 11.71 -6.02
N ASN A 44 2.65 11.35 -7.29
CA ASN A 44 1.48 10.67 -7.81
C ASN A 44 1.91 9.30 -8.31
N CYS A 45 1.38 8.24 -7.70
CA CYS A 45 1.62 6.88 -8.13
C CYS A 45 0.39 6.31 -8.82
N THR A 46 0.60 5.72 -10.00
CA THR A 46 -0.42 4.92 -10.69
C THR A 46 0.06 3.49 -10.81
N LEU A 47 -0.75 2.53 -10.36
CA LEU A 47 -0.52 1.11 -10.60
C LEU A 47 -1.53 0.60 -11.60
N ASN A 48 -1.02 0.04 -12.70
CA ASN A 48 -1.82 -0.62 -13.72
C ASN A 48 -1.51 -2.11 -13.72
N ASN A 49 -2.55 -2.94 -13.66
CA ASN A 49 -2.42 -4.39 -13.78
C ASN A 49 -1.32 -4.98 -12.87
N SER A 50 -1.23 -4.48 -11.64
CA SER A 50 -0.15 -4.79 -10.70
C SER A 50 -0.71 -5.30 -9.38
N SER A 51 0.12 -6.01 -8.62
CA SER A 51 -0.26 -6.53 -7.31
C SER A 51 0.71 -6.02 -6.23
N ILE A 52 0.17 -5.60 -5.10
CA ILE A 52 0.95 -5.28 -3.91
C ILE A 52 0.65 -6.34 -2.86
N GLU A 53 1.66 -7.10 -2.47
CA GLU A 53 1.51 -8.21 -1.52
C GLU A 53 1.42 -7.73 -0.07
N GLY A 54 1.94 -6.54 0.22
CA GLY A 54 1.96 -5.92 1.53
C GLY A 54 1.25 -4.57 1.53
N ASP A 55 1.80 -3.63 2.29
CA ASP A 55 1.15 -2.37 2.63
C ASP A 55 1.56 -1.23 1.70
N VAL A 56 0.68 -0.23 1.61
CA VAL A 56 0.93 1.01 0.89
C VAL A 56 0.96 2.19 1.86
N ASN A 57 2.06 2.94 1.84
CA ASN A 57 2.21 4.16 2.62
C ASN A 57 2.19 5.38 1.71
N ILE A 58 1.25 6.31 1.93
CA ILE A 58 1.10 7.52 1.13
C ILE A 58 1.48 8.73 2.00
N GLY A 59 2.52 9.43 1.57
CA GLY A 59 2.97 10.66 2.21
C GLY A 59 2.07 11.86 1.92
N LYS A 60 2.34 12.95 2.64
CA LYS A 60 1.59 14.21 2.57
C LYS A 60 1.45 14.72 1.14
N GLY A 61 0.22 15.02 0.73
CA GLY A 61 -0.12 15.53 -0.60
C GLY A 61 0.08 14.52 -1.73
N GLY A 62 0.47 13.27 -1.41
CA GLY A 62 0.61 12.22 -2.40
C GLY A 62 -0.73 11.71 -2.90
N SER A 63 -0.73 11.10 -4.08
CA SER A 63 -1.91 10.47 -4.66
C SER A 63 -1.63 9.05 -5.10
N LEU A 64 -2.57 8.15 -4.87
CA LEU A 64 -2.55 6.77 -5.36
C LEU A 64 -3.71 6.55 -6.35
N ILE A 65 -3.41 5.94 -7.49
CA ILE A 65 -4.41 5.44 -8.44
C ILE A 65 -4.13 3.95 -8.66
N LEU A 66 -5.10 3.10 -8.34
CA LEU A 66 -5.10 1.68 -8.68
C LEU A 66 -6.05 1.45 -9.86
N ASN A 67 -5.56 0.76 -10.88
CA ASN A 67 -6.33 0.39 -12.04
C ASN A 67 -6.10 -1.09 -12.35
N SER A 68 -7.18 -1.87 -12.29
CA SER A 68 -7.13 -3.33 -12.45
C SER A 68 -6.03 -3.97 -11.60
N SER A 69 -5.88 -3.50 -10.36
CA SER A 69 -4.77 -3.84 -9.47
C SER A 69 -5.29 -4.29 -8.10
N SER A 70 -4.47 -5.01 -7.35
CA SER A 70 -4.83 -5.54 -6.03
C SER A 70 -3.81 -5.17 -4.96
N ILE A 71 -4.29 -4.89 -3.75
CA ILE A 71 -3.46 -4.73 -2.55
C ILE A 71 -3.92 -5.76 -1.53
N GLN A 72 -3.03 -6.65 -1.13
CA GLN A 72 -3.30 -7.66 -0.12
C GLN A 72 -3.17 -7.11 1.30
N GLY A 73 -2.33 -6.09 1.51
CA GLY A 73 -2.20 -5.38 2.77
C GLY A 73 -3.17 -4.19 2.91
N SER A 74 -2.76 -3.25 3.78
CA SER A 74 -3.52 -2.06 4.14
C SER A 74 -2.98 -0.80 3.46
N ILE A 75 -3.80 0.24 3.37
CA ILE A 75 -3.39 1.56 2.89
C ILE A 75 -3.29 2.54 4.06
N GLN A 76 -2.09 3.04 4.31
CA GLN A 76 -1.80 4.08 5.30
C GLN A 76 -1.63 5.42 4.58
N ALA A 77 -2.64 6.27 4.65
CA ALA A 77 -2.64 7.58 4.00
C ALA A 77 -2.48 8.70 5.04
N ASN A 78 -1.27 9.27 5.13
CA ASN A 78 -1.00 10.40 6.01
C ASN A 78 -1.05 11.70 5.21
N GLN A 79 -2.13 12.47 5.39
CA GLN A 79 -2.37 13.72 4.67
C GLN A 79 -2.35 13.55 3.14
N ALA A 80 -2.81 12.41 2.63
CA ALA A 80 -2.88 12.16 1.20
C ALA A 80 -3.84 13.14 0.52
N LYS A 81 -3.57 13.46 -0.75
CA LYS A 81 -4.47 14.29 -1.55
C LYS A 81 -5.64 13.47 -2.07
N ALA A 82 -5.34 12.31 -2.64
CA ALA A 82 -6.34 11.45 -3.28
C ALA A 82 -5.94 9.97 -3.27
N ILE A 83 -6.95 9.12 -3.16
CA ILE A 83 -6.84 7.67 -3.32
C ILE A 83 -7.95 7.26 -4.27
N LYS A 84 -7.61 6.66 -5.41
CA LYS A 84 -8.56 6.25 -6.43
C LYS A 84 -8.39 4.77 -6.75
N LEU A 85 -9.47 4.00 -6.64
CA LEU A 85 -9.52 2.59 -7.00
C LEU A 85 -10.47 2.44 -8.19
N ILE A 86 -10.00 1.80 -9.25
CA ILE A 86 -10.76 1.51 -10.47
C ILE A 86 -10.60 0.03 -10.77
N ASN A 87 -11.69 -0.72 -10.79
CA ASN A 87 -11.68 -2.17 -11.03
C ASN A 87 -10.62 -2.89 -10.16
N SER A 88 -10.49 -2.47 -8.90
CA SER A 88 -9.37 -2.85 -8.04
C SER A 88 -9.85 -3.38 -6.69
N SER A 89 -8.96 -4.05 -5.95
CA SER A 89 -9.28 -4.56 -4.62
C SER A 89 -8.25 -4.18 -3.57
N VAL A 90 -8.73 -3.99 -2.34
CA VAL A 90 -7.90 -3.85 -1.13
C VAL A 90 -8.42 -4.82 -0.09
N SER A 91 -7.59 -5.78 0.30
CA SER A 91 -7.96 -6.79 1.30
C SER A 91 -7.89 -6.25 2.73
N GLY A 92 -6.92 -5.37 3.01
CA GLY A 92 -6.74 -4.76 4.33
C GLY A 92 -7.57 -3.50 4.57
N ASP A 93 -7.24 -2.83 5.67
CA ASP A 93 -7.90 -1.59 6.08
C ASP A 93 -7.36 -0.39 5.29
N ILE A 94 -8.16 0.66 5.16
CA ILE A 94 -7.74 1.96 4.64
C ILE A 94 -7.78 2.98 5.77
N HIS A 95 -6.61 3.46 6.20
CA HIS A 95 -6.50 4.50 7.21
C HIS A 95 -6.15 5.84 6.58
N ILE A 96 -7.07 6.80 6.68
CA ILE A 96 -6.90 8.16 6.16
C ILE A 96 -6.76 9.11 7.35
N ALA A 97 -5.53 9.56 7.59
CA ALA A 97 -5.19 10.42 8.70
C ALA A 97 -4.94 11.86 8.23
N GLN A 98 -5.71 12.80 8.79
CA GLN A 98 -5.52 14.26 8.66
C GLN A 98 -5.63 14.78 7.20
N ALA A 99 -5.95 16.06 7.04
CA ALA A 99 -6.16 16.73 5.75
C ALA A 99 -7.37 16.27 4.91
N THR A 100 -7.72 17.10 3.94
CA THR A 100 -8.80 16.84 2.97
C THR A 100 -8.35 15.79 1.96
N THR A 101 -8.72 14.53 2.18
CA THR A 101 -8.44 13.43 1.27
C THR A 101 -9.69 13.04 0.51
N THR A 102 -9.58 12.85 -0.80
CA THR A 102 -10.65 12.23 -1.59
C THR A 102 -10.37 10.73 -1.76
N LEU A 103 -11.25 9.87 -1.25
CA LEU A 103 -11.27 8.45 -1.53
C LEU A 103 -12.35 8.17 -2.59
N SER A 104 -11.94 7.71 -3.77
CA SER A 104 -12.83 7.41 -4.89
C SER A 104 -12.74 5.94 -5.26
N LEU A 105 -13.88 5.26 -5.26
CA LEU A 105 -14.00 3.84 -5.59
C LEU A 105 -14.89 3.71 -6.83
N ASP A 106 -14.40 3.03 -7.85
CA ASP A 106 -15.14 2.68 -9.06
C ASP A 106 -15.00 1.19 -9.32
N LYS A 107 -16.11 0.45 -9.32
CA LYS A 107 -16.15 -1.00 -9.54
C LYS A 107 -15.11 -1.77 -8.71
N SER A 108 -14.91 -1.35 -7.46
CA SER A 108 -13.82 -1.81 -6.62
C SER A 108 -14.32 -2.43 -5.32
N ILE A 109 -13.48 -3.24 -4.67
CA ILE A 109 -13.82 -3.94 -3.44
C ILE A 109 -12.83 -3.56 -2.34
N ILE A 110 -13.35 -3.22 -1.17
CA ILE A 110 -12.56 -3.09 0.05
C ILE A 110 -13.10 -4.12 1.05
N SER A 111 -12.28 -5.11 1.39
CA SER A 111 -12.67 -6.13 2.37
C SER A 111 -12.47 -5.66 3.81
N GLY A 112 -11.47 -4.80 4.05
CA GLY A 112 -11.24 -4.21 5.36
C GLY A 112 -12.11 -2.99 5.68
N ASN A 113 -11.83 -2.40 6.83
CA ASN A 113 -12.47 -1.19 7.32
C ASN A 113 -11.87 0.06 6.66
N ILE A 114 -12.64 1.14 6.64
CA ILE A 114 -12.17 2.46 6.20
C ILE A 114 -12.21 3.40 7.40
N HIS A 115 -11.04 3.78 7.91
CA HIS A 115 -10.91 4.79 8.96
C HIS A 115 -10.74 6.17 8.32
N CYS A 116 -11.78 6.99 8.41
CA CYS A 116 -11.84 8.31 7.83
C CYS A 116 -11.56 9.41 8.87
N SER A 117 -10.66 10.33 8.52
CA SER A 117 -10.55 11.63 9.18
C SER A 117 -11.77 12.53 8.94
N ALA A 118 -11.91 13.61 9.72
CA ALA A 118 -13.02 14.56 9.61
C ALA A 118 -13.20 15.22 8.23
N SER A 119 -12.17 15.19 7.37
CA SER A 119 -12.16 15.86 6.07
C SER A 119 -12.06 14.87 4.90
N THR A 120 -12.32 13.58 5.14
CA THR A 120 -12.33 12.58 4.09
C THR A 120 -13.63 12.65 3.29
N LYS A 121 -13.51 12.87 1.97
CA LYS A 121 -14.62 12.73 1.03
C LYS A 121 -14.61 11.34 0.41
N LEU A 122 -15.64 10.53 0.67
CA LEU A 122 -15.77 9.18 0.13
C LEU A 122 -16.79 9.15 -1.01
N GLN A 123 -16.36 8.74 -2.19
CA GLN A 123 -17.20 8.55 -3.37
C GLN A 123 -17.11 7.09 -3.80
N ALA A 124 -18.23 6.37 -3.80
CA ALA A 124 -18.28 4.97 -4.20
C ALA A 124 -19.27 4.80 -5.36
N ASN A 125 -18.78 4.29 -6.49
CA ASN A 125 -19.58 3.92 -7.66
C ASN A 125 -19.42 2.43 -7.92
N LEU A 126 -20.54 1.69 -7.95
CA LEU A 126 -20.58 0.24 -8.20
C LEU A 126 -19.53 -0.55 -7.38
N SER A 127 -19.19 -0.05 -6.19
CA SER A 127 -18.12 -0.57 -5.35
C SER A 127 -18.68 -1.17 -4.08
N ASN A 128 -18.03 -2.22 -3.59
CA ASN A 128 -18.41 -2.88 -2.35
C ASN A 128 -17.40 -2.56 -1.24
N ILE A 129 -17.90 -2.24 -0.06
CA ILE A 129 -17.08 -2.05 1.15
C ILE A 129 -17.65 -3.06 2.14
N GLU A 130 -16.94 -4.15 2.35
CA GLU A 130 -17.39 -5.26 3.21
C GLU A 130 -17.17 -4.92 4.68
N GLY A 131 -16.09 -4.20 5.00
CA GLY A 131 -15.82 -3.70 6.33
C GLY A 131 -16.62 -2.46 6.71
N GLN A 132 -16.31 -1.90 7.87
CA GLN A 132 -17.00 -0.74 8.42
C GLN A 132 -16.34 0.58 8.02
N LYS A 133 -17.18 1.60 7.80
CA LYS A 133 -16.72 3.00 7.70
C LYS A 133 -16.66 3.57 9.12
N ILE A 134 -15.48 3.86 9.60
CA ILE A 134 -15.24 4.36 10.96
C ILE A 134 -14.76 5.81 10.89
N GLY A 135 -15.33 6.67 11.72
CA GLY A 135 -15.08 8.11 11.69
C GLY A 135 -16.01 8.84 10.72
N LYS A 136 -15.56 9.98 10.17
CA LYS A 136 -16.41 10.85 9.34
C LYS A 136 -16.04 10.71 7.87
N CYS A 137 -16.57 9.69 7.21
CA CYS A 137 -16.52 9.58 5.76
C CYS A 137 -17.67 10.43 5.18
N GLY A 138 -17.39 11.65 4.74
CA GLY A 138 -18.38 12.60 4.20
C GLY A 138 -18.53 12.58 2.69
#